data_AF-A0A8J8VUF9-F1
#
_entry.id   AF-A0A8J8VUF9-F1
#
_cell.length_a   1.000
_cell.length_b   1.000
_cell.length_c   1.000
_cell.angle_alpha   90.00
_cell.angle_beta   90.00
_cell.angle_gamma   90.00
#
_symmetry.space_group_name_H-M   'P 1'
#
loop_
_entity.id
_entity.type
_entity.pdbx_description
1 polymer ?
#
loop_
_entity_poly.entity_id
_entity_poly.type
_entity_poly.pdbx_seq_one_letter_code
_entity_poly.pdbx_strand_id
1 'polypeptide(L)'
;MLSNVKYSISQKIVIVFVSALALQTFHMLEHLVQLHQHAILGWSIKDSSGIVGALNLEEIHWVYNLAYFVLLGIVFKDCSFFRLQDRMDGQKVAVLLFGIAFFLQGYHLVEHTVRMIQHFITGCSPCVGVLGVYVDGVYLHFILNFLVFTYPFGAFFVFGFHKKIVRLCTKISS
;
A
#
# COMPACT_ATOMS: atom_id res chain seq x y z
N MET A 1 -15.10 34.94 -12.47
CA MET A 1 -13.84 35.23 -11.74
C MET A 1 -13.40 33.92 -11.10
N LEU A 2 -12.61 33.10 -11.81
CA LEU A 2 -12.14 31.82 -11.27
C LEU A 2 -10.95 32.12 -10.35
N SER A 3 -11.15 31.98 -9.05
CA SER A 3 -10.08 32.13 -8.08
C SER A 3 -8.99 31.09 -8.39
N ASN A 4 -7.79 31.57 -8.71
CA ASN A 4 -6.58 30.76 -8.79
C ASN A 4 -6.21 30.28 -7.37
N VAL A 5 -6.99 29.36 -6.80
CA VAL A 5 -6.64 28.69 -5.55
C VAL A 5 -5.46 27.77 -5.88
N LYS A 6 -4.24 28.25 -5.61
CA LYS A 6 -3.05 27.40 -5.67
C LYS A 6 -3.11 26.39 -4.52
N TYR A 7 -3.57 25.19 -4.86
CA TYR A 7 -3.53 24.04 -3.99
C TYR A 7 -2.07 23.68 -3.66
N SER A 8 -1.62 23.99 -2.45
CA SER A 8 -0.28 23.63 -1.98
C SER A 8 -0.36 22.45 -1.02
N ILE A 9 -0.04 21.26 -1.52
CA ILE A 9 0.24 20.08 -0.69
C ILE A 9 1.40 20.41 0.28
N SER A 10 1.24 20.12 1.57
CA SER A 10 2.27 20.39 2.57
C SER A 10 3.50 19.48 2.38
N GLN A 11 4.69 19.95 2.79
CA GLN A 11 5.89 19.11 2.78
C GLN A 11 5.72 17.86 3.65
N LYS A 12 4.99 17.99 4.77
CA LYS A 12 4.68 16.89 5.68
C LYS A 12 3.95 15.75 4.97
N ILE A 13 2.95 16.07 4.14
CA ILE A 13 2.21 15.05 3.37
C ILE A 13 3.06 14.37 2.32
N VAL A 14 3.98 15.10 1.69
CA VAL A 14 4.94 14.48 0.76
C VAL A 14 5.82 13.47 1.50
N ILE A 15 6.31 13.79 2.71
CA ILE A 15 7.10 12.86 3.52
C ILE A 15 6.27 11.63 3.90
N VAL A 16 5.06 11.82 4.43
CA VAL A 16 4.15 10.71 4.78
C VAL A 16 3.90 9.81 3.58
N PHE A 17 3.65 10.40 2.41
CA PHE A 17 3.40 9.63 1.20
C PHE A 17 4.63 8.85 0.72
N VAL A 18 5.82 9.45 0.76
CA VAL A 18 7.07 8.76 0.42
C VAL A 18 7.34 7.62 1.40
N SER A 19 7.10 7.81 2.69
CA SER A 19 7.19 6.74 3.68
C SER A 19 6.21 5.61 3.39
N ALA A 20 4.98 5.93 2.99
CA ALA A 20 3.97 4.94 2.59
C ALA A 20 4.44 4.15 1.37
N LEU A 21 4.94 4.83 0.33
CA LEU A 21 5.47 4.17 -0.86
C LEU A 21 6.69 3.30 -0.54
N ALA A 22 7.62 3.76 0.29
CA ALA A 22 8.80 2.99 0.65
C ALA A 22 8.42 1.70 1.40
N LEU A 23 7.51 1.81 2.37
CA LEU A 23 6.97 0.67 3.12
C LEU A 23 6.31 -0.34 2.17
N GLN A 24 5.42 0.13 1.29
CA GLN A 24 4.71 -0.74 0.35
C GLN A 24 5.62 -1.31 -0.74
N THR A 25 6.67 -0.59 -1.14
CA THR A 25 7.67 -1.11 -2.09
C THR A 25 8.39 -2.30 -1.48
N PHE A 26 8.83 -2.19 -0.23
CA PHE A 26 9.47 -3.32 0.46
C PHE A 26 8.54 -4.52 0.57
N HIS A 27 7.29 -4.29 1.00
CA HIS A 27 6.30 -5.35 1.11
C HIS A 27 5.97 -6.00 -0.25
N MET A 28 5.88 -5.21 -1.32
CA MET A 28 5.67 -5.73 -2.68
C MET A 28 6.84 -6.58 -3.16
N LEU A 29 8.08 -6.20 -2.82
CA LEU A 29 9.26 -7.00 -3.15
C LEU A 29 9.25 -8.35 -2.42
N GLU A 30 8.83 -8.36 -1.15
CA GLU A 30 8.62 -9.61 -0.40
C GLU A 30 7.65 -10.55 -1.12
N HIS A 31 6.46 -10.05 -1.48
CA HIS A 31 5.44 -10.83 -2.19
C HIS A 31 5.86 -11.24 -3.61
N LEU A 32 6.66 -10.42 -4.30
CA LEU A 32 7.21 -10.79 -5.60
C LEU A 32 8.17 -11.97 -5.49
N VAL A 33 9.00 -12.00 -4.45
CA VAL A 33 9.90 -13.14 -4.19
C VAL A 33 9.10 -14.36 -3.74
N GLN A 34 8.08 -14.22 -2.89
CA GLN A 34 7.17 -15.31 -2.53
C GLN A 34 6.48 -15.91 -3.77
N LEU A 35 5.99 -15.05 -4.67
CA LEU A 35 5.40 -15.50 -5.94
C LEU A 35 6.42 -16.23 -6.80
N HIS A 36 7.67 -15.76 -6.88
CA HIS A 36 8.71 -16.44 -7.64
C HIS A 36 9.03 -17.83 -7.04
N GLN A 37 9.19 -17.91 -5.72
CA GLN A 37 9.41 -19.17 -5.00
C GLN A 37 8.27 -20.17 -5.26
N HIS A 38 7.03 -19.72 -5.16
CA HIS A 38 5.87 -20.59 -5.34
C HIS A 38 5.64 -20.97 -6.81
N ALA A 39 5.53 -19.98 -7.70
CA ALA A 39 5.10 -20.18 -9.08
C ALA A 39 6.22 -20.66 -10.01
N ILE A 40 7.48 -20.32 -9.72
CA ILE A 40 8.62 -20.66 -10.60
C ILE A 40 9.46 -21.79 -10.00
N LEU A 41 9.74 -21.76 -8.69
CA LEU A 41 10.53 -22.82 -8.03
C LEU A 41 9.67 -23.99 -7.52
N GLY A 42 8.34 -23.87 -7.56
CA GLY A 42 7.40 -24.91 -7.16
C GLY A 42 7.38 -25.18 -5.65
N TRP A 43 7.81 -24.21 -4.84
CA TRP A 43 7.80 -24.36 -3.38
C TRP A 43 6.38 -24.39 -2.85
N SER A 44 6.17 -25.10 -1.73
CA SER A 44 4.87 -25.06 -1.06
C SER A 44 4.56 -23.64 -0.58
N ILE A 45 3.28 -23.32 -0.34
CA ILE A 45 2.87 -22.03 0.22
C ILE A 45 3.63 -21.75 1.53
N LYS A 46 3.82 -22.79 2.35
CA LYS A 46 4.52 -22.67 3.64
C LYS A 46 6.01 -22.34 3.47
N ASP A 47 6.65 -22.88 2.44
CA ASP A 47 8.08 -22.67 2.19
C ASP A 47 8.37 -21.38 1.41
N SER A 48 7.35 -20.82 0.74
CA SER A 48 7.42 -19.59 -0.03
C SER A 48 7.38 -18.36 0.88
N SER A 49 8.50 -18.10 1.55
CA SER A 49 8.59 -17.15 2.66
C SER A 49 9.13 -15.76 2.31
N GLY A 50 9.56 -15.52 1.06
CA GLY A 50 10.00 -14.21 0.58
C GLY A 50 11.47 -13.93 0.85
N ILE A 51 11.84 -12.65 0.98
CA ILE A 51 13.21 -12.19 1.23
C ILE A 51 13.56 -12.33 2.70
N VAL A 52 12.64 -11.96 3.61
CA VAL A 52 12.92 -11.94 5.05
C VAL A 52 12.63 -13.27 5.75
N GLY A 53 12.10 -14.26 5.03
CA GLY A 53 12.10 -15.67 5.42
C GLY A 53 11.49 -15.92 6.80
N ALA A 54 12.33 -16.09 7.82
CA ALA A 54 11.92 -16.35 9.21
C ALA A 54 11.07 -15.22 9.83
N LEU A 55 11.12 -14.00 9.28
CA LEU A 55 10.26 -12.88 9.68
C LEU A 55 8.92 -12.86 8.91
N ASN A 56 8.62 -13.88 8.11
CA ASN A 56 7.33 -14.07 7.44
C ASN A 56 6.24 -14.52 8.42
N LEU A 57 6.10 -13.78 9.52
CA LEU A 57 5.14 -14.03 10.59
C LEU A 57 3.87 -13.21 10.36
N GLU A 58 2.73 -13.77 10.74
CA GLU A 58 1.42 -13.13 10.52
C GLU A 58 1.31 -11.79 11.25
N GLU A 59 1.86 -11.70 12.46
CA GLU A 59 1.86 -10.50 13.28
C GLU A 59 2.67 -9.37 12.62
N ILE A 60 3.80 -9.73 12.01
CA ILE A 60 4.64 -8.78 11.29
C ILE A 60 3.86 -8.25 10.08
N HIS A 61 3.24 -9.12 9.28
CA HIS A 61 2.40 -8.72 8.15
C HIS A 61 1.27 -7.80 8.56
N TRP A 62 0.59 -8.10 9.67
CA TRP A 62 -0.48 -7.25 10.17
C TRP A 62 0.02 -5.86 10.56
N VAL A 63 1.15 -5.75 11.27
CA VAL A 63 1.76 -4.47 11.64
C VAL A 63 2.14 -3.65 10.40
N TYR A 64 2.76 -4.29 9.40
CA TYR A 64 3.10 -3.63 8.12
C TYR A 64 1.84 -3.10 7.43
N ASN A 65 0.78 -3.91 7.33
CA ASN A 65 -0.47 -3.53 6.69
C ASN A 65 -1.21 -2.42 7.42
N LEU A 66 -1.22 -2.44 8.76
CA LEU A 66 -1.80 -1.39 9.58
C LEU A 66 -1.04 -0.07 9.40
N ALA A 67 0.30 -0.12 9.50
CA ALA A 67 1.13 1.07 9.32
C ALA A 67 0.90 1.70 7.94
N TYR A 68 0.87 0.87 6.89
CA TYR A 68 0.58 1.34 5.54
C TYR A 68 -0.83 1.94 5.41
N PHE A 69 -1.85 1.27 5.97
CA PHE A 69 -3.24 1.75 5.96
C PHE A 69 -3.36 3.12 6.65
N VAL A 70 -2.71 3.31 7.80
CA VAL A 70 -2.68 4.59 8.52
C VAL A 70 -2.01 5.69 7.68
N LEU A 71 -0.87 5.41 7.06
CA LEU A 71 -0.17 6.38 6.21
C LEU A 71 -1.02 6.76 4.99
N LEU A 72 -1.66 5.78 4.33
CA LEU A 72 -2.61 6.04 3.25
C LEU A 72 -3.81 6.87 3.73
N GLY A 73 -4.35 6.60 4.92
CA GLY A 73 -5.45 7.35 5.50
C GLY A 73 -5.10 8.82 5.76
N ILE A 74 -3.87 9.10 6.25
CA ILE A 74 -3.37 10.47 6.44
C ILE A 74 -3.29 11.19 5.09
N VAL A 75 -2.70 10.55 4.07
CA VAL A 75 -2.60 11.13 2.71
C VAL A 75 -3.99 11.34 2.13
N PHE A 76 -4.88 10.36 2.21
CA PHE A 76 -6.25 10.44 1.71
C PHE A 76 -7.05 11.55 2.40
N LYS A 77 -6.94 11.70 3.72
CA LYS A 77 -7.63 12.78 4.44
C LYS A 77 -7.22 14.16 3.93
N ASP A 78 -5.91 14.41 3.85
CA ASP A 78 -5.41 15.71 3.38
C ASP A 78 -5.64 15.92 1.87
N CYS A 79 -5.62 14.84 1.08
CA CYS A 79 -5.83 14.88 -0.36
C CYS A 79 -7.30 14.79 -0.79
N SER A 80 -8.27 14.40 0.04
CA SER A 80 -9.64 14.11 -0.45
C SER A 80 -10.70 14.97 0.22
N PHE A 81 -10.56 15.30 1.51
CA PHE A 81 -11.72 15.66 2.32
C PHE A 81 -12.31 17.05 2.11
N PHE A 82 -11.63 18.00 1.44
CA PHE A 82 -12.11 19.39 1.46
C PHE A 82 -12.36 20.07 0.12
N ARG A 83 -11.90 19.54 -1.01
CA ARG A 83 -11.77 20.40 -2.20
C ARG A 83 -11.73 19.64 -3.53
N LEU A 84 -12.73 18.82 -3.86
CA LEU A 84 -12.80 18.16 -5.18
C LEU A 84 -13.32 19.10 -6.28
N GLN A 85 -14.12 20.12 -5.93
CA GLN A 85 -14.82 20.96 -6.90
C GLN A 85 -13.87 21.88 -7.69
N ASP A 86 -12.77 22.34 -7.10
CA ASP A 86 -11.81 23.23 -7.78
C ASP A 86 -10.60 22.48 -8.35
N ARG A 87 -10.66 21.15 -8.48
CA ARG A 87 -9.53 20.35 -8.97
C ARG A 87 -9.55 20.21 -10.48
N MET A 88 -8.34 20.21 -11.05
CA MET A 88 -8.12 19.75 -12.42
C MET A 88 -8.46 18.26 -12.53
N ASP A 89 -8.91 17.82 -13.69
CA ASP A 89 -9.39 16.44 -13.89
C ASP A 89 -8.35 15.38 -13.52
N GLY A 90 -7.06 15.62 -13.78
CA GLY A 90 -5.98 14.73 -13.32
C GLY A 90 -5.97 14.56 -11.80
N GLN A 91 -6.17 15.62 -11.02
CA GLN A 91 -6.19 15.53 -9.56
C GLN A 91 -7.43 14.78 -9.03
N LYS A 92 -8.55 14.80 -9.76
CA LYS A 92 -9.72 13.97 -9.43
C LYS A 92 -9.41 12.49 -9.64
N VAL A 93 -8.75 12.16 -10.76
CA VAL A 93 -8.27 10.79 -11.03
C VAL A 93 -7.32 10.33 -9.92
N ALA A 94 -6.38 11.17 -9.49
CA ALA A 94 -5.47 10.82 -8.41
C ALA A 94 -6.21 10.53 -7.09
N VAL A 95 -7.22 11.33 -6.72
CA VAL A 95 -8.07 11.04 -5.54
C VAL A 95 -8.79 9.71 -5.70
N LEU A 96 -9.33 9.42 -6.88
CA LEU A 96 -10.00 8.15 -7.16
C LEU A 96 -9.05 6.96 -6.99
N LEU A 97 -7.84 7.03 -7.55
CA LEU A 97 -6.82 5.98 -7.41
C LEU A 97 -6.45 5.75 -5.94
N PHE A 98 -6.27 6.82 -5.15
CA PHE A 98 -6.03 6.69 -3.71
C PHE A 98 -7.23 6.12 -2.96
N GLY A 99 -8.45 6.52 -3.33
CA GLY A 99 -9.66 5.97 -2.73
C GLY A 99 -9.74 4.46 -2.94
N ILE A 100 -9.52 4.00 -4.17
CA ILE A 100 -9.47 2.58 -4.52
C ILE A 100 -8.39 1.87 -3.68
N ALA A 101 -7.17 2.41 -3.66
CA ALA A 101 -6.06 1.83 -2.87
C ALA A 101 -6.39 1.74 -1.39
N PHE A 102 -7.03 2.77 -0.81
CA PHE A 102 -7.41 2.82 0.59
C PHE A 102 -8.44 1.75 0.94
N PHE A 103 -9.47 1.57 0.10
CA PHE A 103 -10.47 0.53 0.33
C PHE A 103 -9.91 -0.89 0.14
N LEU A 104 -9.09 -1.11 -0.89
CA LEU A 104 -8.39 -2.39 -1.09
C LEU A 104 -7.46 -2.72 0.06
N GLN A 105 -6.69 -1.74 0.56
CA GLN A 105 -5.83 -1.93 1.72
C GLN A 105 -6.64 -2.16 3.00
N GLY A 106 -7.80 -1.52 3.13
CA GLY A 106 -8.74 -1.79 4.23
C GLY A 106 -9.23 -3.24 4.22
N TYR A 107 -9.62 -3.76 3.05
CA TYR A 107 -9.95 -5.17 2.89
C TYR A 107 -8.76 -6.07 3.25
N HIS A 108 -7.57 -5.75 2.75
CA HIS A 108 -6.35 -6.53 3.01
C HIS A 108 -5.99 -6.57 4.51
N LEU A 109 -6.23 -5.48 5.24
CA LEU A 109 -6.06 -5.45 6.69
C LEU A 109 -7.10 -6.34 7.42
N VAL A 110 -8.34 -6.40 6.93
CA VAL A 110 -9.36 -7.33 7.45
C VAL A 110 -8.94 -8.78 7.22
N GLU A 111 -8.43 -9.12 6.02
CA GLU A 111 -7.89 -10.44 5.69
C GLU A 111 -6.83 -10.87 6.72
N HIS A 112 -5.82 -10.03 6.96
CA HIS A 112 -4.76 -10.30 7.95
C HIS A 112 -5.28 -10.34 9.39
N THR A 113 -6.30 -9.55 9.72
CA THR A 113 -6.93 -9.61 11.05
C THR A 113 -7.59 -10.97 11.27
N VAL A 114 -8.31 -11.50 10.26
CA VAL A 114 -8.91 -12.84 10.31
C VAL A 114 -7.85 -13.92 10.40
N ARG A 115 -6.77 -13.82 9.62
CA ARG A 115 -5.64 -14.76 9.69
C ARG A 115 -4.97 -14.75 11.07
N MET A 116 -4.77 -13.58 11.67
CA MET A 116 -4.23 -13.46 13.03
C MET A 116 -5.15 -14.11 14.07
N ILE A 117 -6.47 -13.91 13.97
CA ILE A 117 -7.44 -14.58 14.85
C ILE A 117 -7.36 -16.10 14.67
N GLN A 118 -7.32 -16.60 13.44
CA GLN A 118 -7.16 -18.03 13.15
C GLN A 118 -5.84 -18.57 13.72
N HIS A 119 -4.75 -17.82 13.59
CA HIS A 119 -3.44 -18.17 14.13
C HIS A 119 -3.50 -18.34 15.65
N PHE A 120 -4.10 -17.38 16.38
CA PHE A 120 -4.21 -17.47 17.84
C PHE A 120 -5.13 -18.59 18.33
N ILE A 121 -6.15 -18.96 17.57
CA ILE A 121 -7.08 -20.02 17.97
C ILE A 121 -6.53 -21.42 17.63
N THR A 122 -5.87 -21.57 16.48
CA THR A 122 -5.55 -22.89 15.91
C THR A 122 -4.05 -23.18 15.78
N GLY A 123 -3.19 -22.16 15.87
CA GLY A 123 -1.77 -22.27 15.60
C GLY A 123 -1.40 -22.48 14.12
N CYS A 124 -2.34 -22.27 13.18
CA CYS A 124 -2.06 -22.42 11.74
C CYS A 124 -0.93 -21.48 11.27
N SER A 125 -0.11 -21.92 10.33
CA SER A 125 0.84 -21.06 9.63
C SER A 125 1.28 -21.70 8.30
N PRO A 126 0.95 -21.11 7.14
CA PRO A 126 0.08 -19.93 6.95
C PRO A 126 -1.41 -20.25 7.24
N CYS A 127 -2.16 -19.25 7.70
CA CYS A 127 -3.61 -19.36 7.89
C CYS A 127 -4.37 -18.99 6.61
N VAL A 128 -5.55 -19.57 6.39
CA VAL A 128 -6.33 -19.40 5.16
C VAL A 128 -6.98 -18.02 5.03
N GLY A 129 -7.28 -17.34 6.13
CA GLY A 129 -7.96 -16.05 6.09
C GLY A 129 -9.42 -16.14 5.64
N VAL A 130 -9.90 -15.12 4.92
CA VAL A 130 -11.28 -15.03 4.41
C VAL A 130 -11.38 -15.70 3.05
N LEU A 131 -10.48 -15.35 2.12
CA LEU A 131 -10.54 -15.82 0.73
C LEU A 131 -9.57 -16.96 0.40
N GLY A 132 -8.62 -17.28 1.29
CA GLY A 132 -7.63 -18.33 1.03
C GLY A 132 -8.19 -19.75 0.97
N VAL A 133 -9.49 -19.95 1.26
CA VAL A 133 -10.19 -21.22 0.99
C VAL A 133 -10.55 -21.40 -0.49
N TYR A 134 -10.62 -20.30 -1.25
CA TYR A 134 -11.02 -20.29 -2.67
C TYR A 134 -9.86 -19.95 -3.60
N VAL A 135 -8.88 -19.21 -3.11
CA VAL A 135 -7.74 -18.71 -3.89
C VAL A 135 -6.46 -19.07 -3.16
N ASP A 136 -5.44 -19.48 -3.89
CA ASP A 136 -4.11 -19.69 -3.32
C ASP A 136 -3.60 -18.40 -2.65
N GLY A 137 -3.15 -18.53 -1.41
CA GLY A 137 -2.76 -17.40 -0.57
C GLY A 137 -1.62 -16.57 -1.16
N VAL A 138 -0.66 -17.19 -1.85
CA VAL A 138 0.47 -16.46 -2.46
C VAL A 138 -0.03 -15.54 -3.57
N TYR A 139 -0.89 -16.05 -4.45
CA TYR A 139 -1.45 -15.26 -5.54
C TYR A 139 -2.39 -14.17 -5.04
N LEU A 140 -3.23 -14.48 -4.05
CA LEU A 140 -4.15 -13.50 -3.46
C LEU A 140 -3.40 -12.29 -2.88
N HIS A 141 -2.39 -12.55 -2.05
CA HIS A 141 -1.64 -11.47 -1.41
C HIS A 141 -0.77 -10.71 -2.41
N PHE A 142 -0.20 -11.39 -3.41
CA PHE A 142 0.49 -10.71 -4.50
C PHE A 142 -0.42 -9.74 -5.25
N ILE A 143 -1.62 -10.16 -5.66
CA ILE A 143 -2.56 -9.32 -6.40
C ILE A 143 -2.99 -8.11 -5.55
N LEU A 144 -3.36 -8.32 -4.29
CA LEU A 144 -3.74 -7.24 -3.39
C LEU A 144 -2.59 -6.24 -3.23
N ASN A 145 -1.37 -6.71 -2.93
CA ASN A 145 -0.20 -5.86 -2.76
C ASN A 145 0.17 -5.10 -4.05
N PHE A 146 0.04 -5.75 -5.20
CA PHE A 146 0.28 -5.13 -6.50
C PHE A 146 -0.71 -3.99 -6.77
N LEU A 147 -2.00 -4.20 -6.52
CA LEU A 147 -3.02 -3.17 -6.72
C LEU A 147 -2.83 -1.99 -5.74
N VAL A 148 -2.65 -2.27 -4.44
CA VAL A 148 -2.45 -1.20 -3.45
C VAL A 148 -1.10 -0.50 -3.61
N PHE A 149 -0.12 -1.09 -4.29
CA PHE A 149 1.12 -0.42 -4.69
C PHE A 149 0.93 0.46 -5.94
N THR A 150 0.33 -0.09 -7.00
CA THR A 150 0.24 0.56 -8.31
C THR A 150 -0.67 1.78 -8.30
N TYR A 151 -1.80 1.75 -7.60
CA TYR A 151 -2.73 2.89 -7.57
C TYR A 151 -2.13 4.15 -6.92
N PRO A 152 -1.55 4.11 -5.70
CA PRO A 152 -0.87 5.26 -5.11
C PRO A 152 0.38 5.68 -5.90
N PHE A 153 1.12 4.71 -6.46
CA PHE A 153 2.27 5.02 -7.32
C PHE A 153 1.85 5.78 -8.58
N GLY A 154 0.76 5.40 -9.25
CA GLY A 154 0.19 6.17 -10.36
C GLY A 154 -0.23 7.57 -9.90
N ALA A 155 -0.90 7.67 -8.74
CA ALA A 155 -1.34 8.94 -8.18
C ALA A 155 -0.18 9.88 -7.82
N PHE A 156 1.01 9.37 -7.49
CA PHE A 156 2.22 10.17 -7.25
C PHE A 156 2.60 11.06 -8.45
N PHE A 157 2.54 10.51 -9.65
CA PHE A 157 2.85 11.25 -10.87
C PHE A 157 1.72 12.23 -11.21
N VAL A 158 0.47 11.78 -11.08
CA VAL A 158 -0.71 12.59 -11.42
C VAL A 158 -0.89 13.78 -10.45
N PHE A 159 -0.59 13.62 -9.16
CA PHE A 159 -0.57 14.74 -8.21
C PHE A 159 0.66 15.65 -8.34
N GLY A 160 1.66 15.26 -9.13
CA GLY A 160 2.90 16.03 -9.27
C GLY A 160 3.80 15.99 -8.03
N PHE A 161 3.63 15.02 -7.14
CA PHE A 161 4.45 14.88 -5.93
C PHE A 161 5.95 14.77 -6.26
N HIS A 162 6.30 14.11 -7.38
CA HIS A 162 7.66 14.07 -7.92
C HIS A 162 8.31 15.45 -8.07
N LYS A 163 7.57 16.46 -8.57
CA LYS A 163 8.08 17.82 -8.75
C LYS A 163 8.39 18.51 -7.43
N LYS A 164 7.61 18.21 -6.38
CA LYS A 164 7.84 18.78 -5.04
C LYS A 164 9.06 18.15 -4.39
N ILE A 165 9.26 16.84 -4.50
CA ILE A 165 10.44 16.15 -3.96
C ILE A 165 11.73 16.72 -4.55
N VAL A 166 11.80 16.86 -5.88
CA VAL A 166 12.98 17.45 -6.55
C VAL A 166 13.32 18.82 -5.97
N ARG A 167 12.32 19.69 -5.77
CA ARG A 167 12.52 21.03 -5.19
C ARG A 167 13.01 20.99 -3.74
N LEU A 168 12.65 19.97 -2.97
CA LEU A 168 13.13 19.81 -1.59
C LEU A 168 14.61 19.43 -1.59
N CYS A 169 15.00 18.45 -2.41
CA CYS A 169 16.39 18.02 -2.52
C CYS A 169 17.30 19.17 -2.96
N THR A 170 16.88 19.98 -3.93
CA THR A 170 17.68 21.13 -4.42
C THR A 170 17.80 22.27 -3.43
N LYS A 171 16.86 22.41 -2.47
CA LYS A 171 16.91 23.46 -1.43
C LYS A 171 17.79 23.09 -0.25
N ILE A 172 18.02 21.80 -0.02
CA ILE A 172 18.89 21.31 1.06
C ILE A 172 20.36 21.40 0.63
N SER A 173 20.64 21.40 -0.68
CA SER A 173 21.99 21.48 -1.25
C SER A 173 22.51 22.90 -1.48
N SER A 174 21.81 23.94 -1.04
CA SER A 174 22.17 25.37 -1.18
C SER A 174 22.31 26.03 0.18
#